data_AF-A0A453I4F3-F1
#
_entry.id   AF-A0A453I4F3-F1
#
_cell.length_a   1.000
_cell.length_b   1.000
_cell.length_c   1.000
_cell.angle_alpha   90.00
_cell.angle_beta   90.00
_cell.angle_gamma   90.00
#
_symmetry.space_group_name_H-M   'P 1'
#
loop_
_entity.id
_entity.type
_entity.pdbx_description
1 polymer ?
#
loop_
_entity_poly.entity_id
_entity_poly.type
_entity_poly.pdbx_seq_one_letter_code
_entity_poly.pdbx_strand_id
1 'polypeptide(L)'
;QCSVLLKSVLAVLRTPTSAIDRLNASLPNPQASKLEFVIHCVSGRKKTHRISCSAESDVQTLALDRNGFPSRLAIRPRDLTRLLSNFQSSLQELTVIATEPAARLPGVDDGTGGKAVELLSYIDPTKDDYDSRLHTQLWIDPAEEFLEYEHAGDPVDVTFGVKELKAFLTFCEGCEVDILLFYQKAGEPVLLAPRFGFDDGSSSNFDVTLVLATMLVSQLNDGSVPQQPPTSAHHAEEPRAAAAAPSPVPENVSNHTRIWSELSGVLLPKALKLTQKIVPRRREMEELTY
;
A
#
# COMPACT_ATOMS: atom_id res chain seq x y z
N GLN A 1 9.60 -31.57 8.41
CA GLN A 1 9.47 -30.10 8.38
C GLN A 1 10.57 -29.52 9.26
N CYS A 2 11.19 -28.41 8.85
CA CYS A 2 12.24 -27.77 9.65
C CYS A 2 12.16 -26.25 9.48
N SER A 3 12.47 -25.52 10.54
CA SER A 3 12.61 -24.07 10.49
C SER A 3 14.07 -23.69 10.32
N VAL A 4 14.34 -22.76 9.42
CA VAL A 4 15.68 -22.18 9.23
C VAL A 4 15.59 -20.66 9.30
N LEU A 5 16.66 -20.04 9.78
CA LEU A 5 16.73 -18.60 9.82
C LEU A 5 16.92 -18.04 8.40
N LEU A 6 15.95 -17.26 7.91
CA LEU A 6 15.97 -16.71 6.55
C LEU A 6 17.26 -15.93 6.25
N LYS A 7 17.80 -15.18 7.23
CA LYS A 7 19.06 -14.45 7.08
C LYS A 7 20.24 -15.36 6.70
N SER A 8 20.24 -16.60 7.18
CA SER A 8 21.27 -17.60 6.86
C SER A 8 21.09 -18.13 5.45
N VAL A 9 19.85 -18.33 5.00
CA VAL A 9 19.55 -18.73 3.61
C VAL A 9 19.95 -17.61 2.65
N LEU A 10 19.58 -16.37 2.94
CA LEU A 10 19.98 -15.20 2.14
C LEU A 10 21.50 -15.06 2.03
N ALA A 11 22.26 -15.39 3.10
CA ALA A 11 23.71 -15.37 3.04
C ALA A 11 24.29 -16.40 2.04
N VAL A 12 23.63 -17.54 1.83
CA VAL A 12 23.99 -18.54 0.80
C VAL A 12 23.68 -17.99 -0.60
N LEU A 13 22.51 -17.39 -0.76
CA LEU A 13 22.01 -16.83 -2.03
C LEU A 13 22.71 -15.52 -2.46
N ARG A 14 23.68 -15.01 -1.70
CA ARG A 14 24.52 -13.87 -2.11
C ARG A 14 25.48 -14.20 -3.26
N THR A 15 25.68 -15.48 -3.59
CA THR A 15 26.47 -15.83 -4.78
C THR A 15 25.70 -15.36 -6.03
N PRO A 16 26.30 -14.55 -6.92
CA PRO A 16 25.62 -14.03 -8.10
C PRO A 16 25.02 -15.15 -8.94
N THR A 17 23.77 -14.99 -9.39
CA THR A 17 23.05 -16.00 -10.19
C THR A 17 23.82 -16.38 -11.45
N SER A 18 24.46 -15.43 -12.12
CA SER A 18 25.31 -15.67 -13.31
C SER A 18 26.53 -16.57 -13.05
N ALA A 19 26.93 -16.74 -11.78
CA ALA A 19 28.02 -17.61 -11.38
C ALA A 19 27.57 -19.00 -10.94
N ILE A 20 26.26 -19.23 -10.79
CA ILE A 20 25.67 -20.49 -10.32
C ILE A 20 25.25 -21.34 -11.52
N ASP A 21 25.71 -22.58 -11.54
CA ASP A 21 25.26 -23.63 -12.47
C ASP A 21 24.10 -24.43 -11.86
N ARG A 22 24.28 -24.89 -10.61
CA ARG A 22 23.27 -25.67 -9.89
C ARG A 22 23.30 -25.39 -8.40
N LEU A 23 22.13 -25.29 -7.78
CA LEU A 23 21.96 -25.19 -6.32
C LEU A 23 21.14 -26.38 -5.83
N ASN A 24 21.71 -27.14 -4.89
CA ASN A 24 21.03 -28.26 -4.24
C ASN A 24 20.82 -27.93 -2.76
N ALA A 25 19.61 -28.14 -2.26
CA ALA A 25 19.30 -28.09 -0.84
C ALA A 25 18.88 -29.50 -0.38
N SER A 26 19.54 -30.02 0.64
CA SER A 26 19.28 -31.37 1.14
C SER A 26 19.34 -31.44 2.65
N LEU A 27 18.32 -32.06 3.25
CA LEU A 27 18.33 -32.46 4.65
C LEU A 27 18.68 -33.95 4.71
N PRO A 28 19.84 -34.34 5.28
CA PRO A 28 20.33 -35.72 5.18
C PRO A 28 19.38 -36.77 5.79
N ASN A 29 18.65 -36.41 6.83
CA ASN A 29 17.60 -37.23 7.44
C ASN A 29 16.60 -36.33 8.21
N PRO A 30 15.40 -36.80 8.54
CA PRO A 30 14.38 -35.99 9.23
C PRO A 30 14.81 -35.45 10.61
N GLN A 31 15.82 -36.06 11.24
CA GLN A 31 16.36 -35.67 12.55
C GLN A 31 17.63 -34.83 12.43
N ALA A 32 18.05 -34.46 11.21
CA ALA A 32 19.27 -33.71 10.99
C ALA A 32 19.11 -32.27 11.48
N SER A 33 20.07 -31.81 12.29
CA SER A 33 20.09 -30.45 12.81
C SER A 33 20.62 -29.40 11.82
N LYS A 34 21.03 -29.83 10.61
CA LYS A 34 21.61 -28.94 9.61
C LYS A 34 21.08 -29.23 8.21
N LEU A 35 20.54 -28.20 7.57
CA LEU A 35 20.22 -28.16 6.15
C LEU A 35 21.49 -27.84 5.35
N GLU A 36 21.84 -28.68 4.38
CA GLU A 36 23.00 -28.47 3.52
C GLU A 36 22.59 -27.82 2.20
N PHE A 37 23.24 -26.71 1.86
CA PHE A 37 23.17 -26.08 0.55
C PHE A 37 24.49 -26.30 -0.19
N VAL A 38 24.41 -26.83 -1.41
CA VAL A 38 25.56 -27.01 -2.29
C VAL A 38 25.35 -26.18 -3.54
N ILE A 39 26.24 -25.21 -3.75
CA ILE A 39 26.30 -24.38 -4.96
C ILE A 39 27.42 -24.91 -5.85
N HIS A 40 27.05 -25.39 -7.03
CA HIS A 40 27.96 -25.65 -8.13
C HIS A 40 28.07 -24.38 -8.97
N CYS A 41 29.28 -23.85 -9.11
CA CYS A 41 29.53 -22.67 -9.92
C CYS A 41 29.92 -23.05 -11.34
N VAL A 42 29.62 -22.19 -12.31
CA VAL A 42 30.02 -22.35 -13.72
C VAL A 42 31.54 -22.50 -13.92
N SER A 43 32.33 -21.98 -12.96
CA SER A 43 33.80 -22.14 -12.93
C SER A 43 34.28 -23.54 -12.51
N GLY A 44 33.38 -24.48 -12.22
CA GLY A 44 33.69 -25.79 -11.65
C GLY A 44 33.92 -25.79 -10.13
N ARG A 45 33.91 -24.62 -9.47
CA ARG A 45 34.02 -24.50 -8.01
C ARG A 45 32.74 -24.98 -7.32
N LYS A 46 32.89 -25.64 -6.18
CA LYS A 46 31.78 -26.05 -5.30
C LYS A 46 31.84 -25.27 -3.98
N LYS A 47 30.72 -24.69 -3.55
CA LYS A 47 30.55 -24.09 -2.21
C LYS A 47 29.52 -24.89 -1.43
N THR A 48 29.86 -25.29 -0.22
CA THR A 48 28.95 -26.01 0.68
C THR A 48 28.66 -25.15 1.91
N HIS A 49 27.38 -24.92 2.20
CA HIS A 49 26.89 -24.18 3.36
C HIS A 49 26.01 -25.10 4.21
N ARG A 50 26.14 -25.01 5.53
CA ARG A 50 25.33 -25.79 6.47
C ARG A 50 24.61 -24.84 7.42
N ILE A 51 23.28 -24.82 7.34
CA ILE A 51 22.42 -23.94 8.13
C ILE A 51 21.77 -24.76 9.23
N SER A 52 21.85 -24.29 10.47
CA SER A 52 21.17 -24.94 11.58
C SER A 52 19.65 -24.89 11.43
N CYS A 53 19.00 -26.02 11.68
CA CYS A 53 17.55 -26.17 11.69
C CYS A 53 17.02 -26.15 13.13
N SER A 54 15.83 -25.58 13.33
CA SER A 54 15.01 -25.82 14.52
C SER A 54 13.98 -26.91 14.23
N ALA A 55 13.81 -27.83 15.18
CA ALA A 55 12.81 -28.90 15.13
C ALA A 55 11.40 -28.40 15.50
N GLU A 56 11.31 -27.24 16.14
CA GLU A 56 10.05 -26.61 16.51
C GLU A 56 9.58 -25.72 15.36
N SER A 57 8.62 -26.21 14.60
CA SER A 57 7.89 -25.38 13.65
C SER A 57 6.42 -25.75 13.72
N ASP A 58 5.64 -24.91 14.38
CA ASP A 58 4.20 -24.92 14.20
C ASP A 58 3.91 -24.11 12.93
N VAL A 59 3.59 -24.80 11.84
CA VAL A 59 3.23 -24.12 10.59
C VAL A 59 1.73 -23.92 10.57
N GLN A 60 1.34 -22.67 10.76
CA GLN A 60 -0.03 -22.25 10.55
C GLN A 60 -0.31 -22.27 9.06
N THR A 61 -1.22 -23.16 8.65
CA THR A 61 -1.72 -23.20 7.27
C THR A 61 -2.95 -22.32 7.21
N LEU A 62 -2.89 -21.26 6.41
CA LEU A 62 -4.02 -20.39 6.17
C LEU A 62 -4.68 -20.80 4.84
N ALA A 63 -5.91 -21.29 4.91
CA ALA A 63 -6.72 -21.56 3.73
C ALA A 63 -7.50 -20.28 3.38
N LEU A 64 -7.14 -19.64 2.27
CA LEU A 64 -7.84 -18.46 1.75
C LEU A 64 -8.50 -18.82 0.43
N ASP A 65 -9.81 -18.60 0.35
CA ASP A 65 -10.53 -18.69 -0.92
C ASP A 65 -10.39 -17.36 -1.66
N ARG A 66 -9.58 -17.36 -2.72
CA ARG A 66 -9.33 -16.17 -3.55
C ARG A 66 -10.60 -15.71 -4.29
N ASN A 67 -11.56 -16.61 -4.52
CA ASN A 67 -12.82 -16.31 -5.21
C ASN A 67 -13.84 -15.61 -4.28
N GLY A 68 -13.58 -15.55 -2.97
CA GLY A 68 -14.46 -14.91 -2.01
C GLY A 68 -14.34 -13.38 -1.93
N PHE A 69 -13.36 -12.78 -2.62
CA PHE A 69 -13.12 -11.34 -2.57
C PHE A 69 -13.94 -10.60 -3.62
N PRO A 70 -14.78 -9.63 -3.25
CA PRO A 70 -15.64 -8.91 -4.18
C PRO A 70 -14.89 -7.84 -4.99
N SER A 71 -13.68 -7.46 -4.55
CA SER A 71 -12.83 -6.51 -5.27
C SER A 71 -11.51 -7.17 -5.65
N ARG A 72 -11.14 -7.04 -6.92
CA ARG A 72 -9.83 -7.46 -7.40
C ARG A 72 -9.33 -6.54 -8.51
N LEU A 73 -8.01 -6.38 -8.55
CA LEU A 73 -7.33 -5.68 -9.64
C LEU A 73 -6.07 -6.42 -10.04
N ALA A 74 -5.69 -6.29 -11.31
CA ALA A 74 -4.43 -6.77 -11.83
C ALA A 74 -3.63 -5.61 -12.42
N ILE A 75 -2.37 -5.49 -12.04
CA ILE A 75 -1.50 -4.38 -12.46
C ILE A 75 -0.08 -4.87 -12.76
N ARG A 76 0.58 -4.27 -13.76
CA ARG A 76 1.99 -4.54 -14.03
C ARG A 76 2.86 -3.91 -12.95
N PRO A 77 3.98 -4.54 -12.54
CA PRO A 77 4.89 -3.96 -11.53
C PRO A 77 5.39 -2.55 -11.89
N ARG A 78 5.62 -2.28 -13.18
CA ARG A 78 6.07 -0.96 -13.68
C ARG A 78 5.01 0.11 -13.50
N ASP A 79 3.75 -0.22 -13.79
CA ASP A 79 2.63 0.72 -13.69
C ASP A 79 2.35 1.04 -12.22
N LEU A 80 2.40 0.04 -11.34
CA LEU A 80 2.28 0.25 -9.90
C LEU A 80 3.44 1.08 -9.34
N THR A 81 4.66 0.86 -9.82
CA THR A 81 5.83 1.69 -9.43
C THR A 81 5.62 3.15 -9.81
N ARG A 82 5.13 3.42 -11.03
CA ARG A 82 4.83 4.77 -11.49
C ARG A 82 3.75 5.42 -10.61
N LEU A 83 2.67 4.72 -10.30
CA LEU A 83 1.62 5.24 -9.40
C LEU A 83 2.20 5.55 -8.01
N LEU A 84 2.97 4.63 -7.43
CA LEU A 84 3.59 4.79 -6.12
C LEU A 84 4.65 5.92 -6.07
N SER A 85 5.22 6.32 -7.21
CA SER A 85 6.20 7.42 -7.28
C SER A 85 5.61 8.80 -6.97
N ASN A 86 4.29 8.96 -7.02
CA ASN A 86 3.61 10.20 -6.63
C ASN A 86 3.58 10.41 -5.11
N PHE A 87 3.78 9.34 -4.32
CA PHE A 87 3.73 9.40 -2.87
C PHE A 87 5.09 9.71 -2.26
N GLN A 88 5.09 10.26 -1.05
CA GLN A 88 6.33 10.47 -0.31
C GLN A 88 7.08 9.14 -0.11
N SER A 89 8.40 9.16 -0.25
CA SER A 89 9.24 7.97 -0.08
C SER A 89 9.14 7.36 1.33
N SER A 90 8.78 8.17 2.32
CA SER A 90 8.55 7.81 3.73
C SER A 90 7.15 7.28 4.03
N LEU A 91 6.24 7.21 3.05
CA LEU A 91 4.87 6.73 3.27
C LEU A 91 4.89 5.30 3.84
N GLN A 92 4.22 5.12 4.99
CA GLN A 92 4.15 3.84 5.69
C GLN A 92 2.95 3.01 5.24
N GLU A 93 1.80 3.66 5.07
CA GLU A 93 0.51 3.02 4.79
C GLU A 93 -0.17 3.70 3.61
N LEU A 94 -0.81 2.88 2.77
CA LEU A 94 -1.56 3.31 1.59
C LEU A 94 -2.99 2.81 1.73
N THR A 95 -3.94 3.68 1.45
CA THR A 95 -5.35 3.34 1.33
C THR A 95 -5.69 3.15 -0.14
N VAL A 96 -6.33 2.03 -0.46
CA VAL A 96 -6.93 1.76 -1.77
C VAL A 96 -8.43 1.83 -1.61
N ILE A 97 -9.10 2.67 -2.38
CA ILE A 97 -10.57 2.73 -2.46
C ILE A 97 -10.99 2.14 -3.80
N ALA A 98 -11.94 1.22 -3.78
CA ALA A 98 -12.60 0.68 -4.96
C ALA A 98 -14.06 1.11 -4.99
N THR A 99 -14.52 1.50 -6.18
CA THR A 99 -15.90 1.83 -6.46
C THR A 99 -16.34 1.16 -7.76
N GLU A 100 -17.66 1.05 -7.96
CA GLU A 100 -18.16 0.44 -9.19
C GLU A 100 -17.75 1.29 -10.40
N PRO A 101 -17.18 0.69 -11.47
CA PRO A 101 -16.85 1.42 -12.68
C PRO A 101 -18.09 2.12 -13.23
N ALA A 102 -18.09 3.45 -13.23
CA ALA A 102 -19.18 4.20 -13.84
C ALA A 102 -19.30 3.79 -15.31
N ALA A 103 -20.47 3.32 -15.73
CA ALA A 103 -20.74 3.05 -17.14
C ALA A 103 -20.51 4.35 -17.93
N ARG A 104 -19.46 4.40 -18.76
CA ARG A 104 -19.21 5.54 -19.64
C ARG A 104 -20.41 5.69 -20.58
N LEU A 105 -21.29 6.65 -20.28
CA LEU A 105 -22.32 7.08 -21.22
C LEU A 105 -21.60 7.81 -22.37
N PRO A 106 -21.77 7.38 -23.63
CA PRO A 106 -21.12 8.04 -24.75
C PRO A 106 -21.63 9.48 -24.87
N GLY A 107 -20.74 10.47 -24.75
CA GLY A 107 -21.01 11.88 -25.02
C GLY A 107 -21.09 12.82 -23.81
N VAL A 108 -20.86 12.36 -22.58
CA VAL A 108 -20.76 13.22 -21.38
C VAL A 108 -19.39 13.01 -20.73
N ASP A 109 -18.48 13.97 -20.94
CA ASP A 109 -17.19 14.02 -20.25
C ASP A 109 -17.30 14.98 -19.06
N ASP A 110 -17.67 14.44 -17.89
CA ASP A 110 -17.74 15.20 -16.63
C ASP A 110 -16.37 15.24 -15.91
N GLY A 111 -15.25 14.88 -16.58
CA GLY A 111 -13.90 14.84 -15.99
C GLY A 111 -13.69 13.83 -14.86
N THR A 112 -14.77 13.19 -14.39
CA THR A 112 -14.83 12.15 -13.35
C THR A 112 -15.23 10.78 -13.93
N GLY A 113 -15.67 10.75 -15.20
CA GLY A 113 -16.17 9.55 -15.85
C GLY A 113 -15.07 8.49 -16.05
N GLY A 114 -15.19 7.37 -15.33
CA GLY A 114 -14.30 6.20 -15.44
C GLY A 114 -13.33 6.03 -14.28
N LYS A 115 -13.14 7.04 -13.42
CA LYS A 115 -12.28 6.95 -12.24
C LYS A 115 -12.97 6.12 -11.16
N ALA A 116 -12.55 4.87 -10.99
CA ALA A 116 -13.19 3.91 -10.08
C ALA A 116 -12.25 3.38 -8.99
N VAL A 117 -10.98 3.78 -9.02
CA VAL A 117 -10.02 3.45 -7.96
C VAL A 117 -9.33 4.70 -7.47
N GLU A 118 -9.17 4.81 -6.16
CA GLU A 118 -8.40 5.87 -5.54
C GLU A 118 -7.25 5.31 -4.72
N LEU A 119 -6.10 5.97 -4.79
CA LEU A 119 -4.95 5.69 -3.93
C LEU A 119 -4.69 6.90 -3.04
N LEU A 120 -4.74 6.70 -1.71
CA LEU A 120 -4.58 7.77 -0.74
C LEU A 120 -3.42 7.45 0.21
N SER A 121 -2.63 8.46 0.52
CA SER A 121 -1.65 8.37 1.61
C SER A 121 -2.39 8.34 2.95
N TYR A 122 -2.17 7.30 3.76
CA TYR A 122 -2.65 7.30 5.13
C TYR A 122 -1.60 7.91 6.06
N ILE A 123 -2.04 8.84 6.91
CA ILE A 123 -1.23 9.47 7.93
C ILE A 123 -1.93 9.23 9.26
N ASP A 124 -1.22 8.61 10.20
CA ASP A 124 -1.75 8.31 11.51
C ASP A 124 -2.03 9.61 12.29
N PRO A 125 -3.30 9.89 12.65
CA PRO A 125 -3.69 11.12 13.34
C PRO A 125 -3.13 11.22 14.77
N THR A 126 -2.60 10.12 15.31
CA THR A 126 -1.98 10.11 16.64
C THR A 126 -0.52 10.56 16.62
N LYS A 127 0.08 10.73 15.44
CA LYS A 127 1.48 11.17 15.31
C LYS A 127 1.60 12.69 15.36
N ASP A 128 2.59 13.17 16.12
CA ASP A 128 2.85 14.59 16.37
C ASP A 128 3.10 15.43 15.09
N ASP A 129 3.43 14.79 13.97
CA ASP A 129 3.75 15.44 12.70
C ASP A 129 2.61 15.35 11.65
N TYR A 130 1.40 14.93 12.04
CA TYR A 130 0.23 14.76 11.17
C TYR A 130 0.01 15.96 10.23
N ASP A 131 -0.14 17.17 10.79
CA ASP A 131 -0.45 18.39 10.03
C ASP A 131 0.67 18.83 9.07
N SER A 132 1.90 18.35 9.30
CA SER A 132 3.07 18.72 8.49
C SER A 132 3.33 17.75 7.33
N ARG A 133 2.67 16.59 7.32
CA ARG A 133 2.88 15.57 6.29
C ARG A 133 2.00 15.82 5.08
N LEU A 134 2.54 15.44 3.92
CA LEU A 134 1.88 15.66 2.64
C LEU A 134 0.80 14.60 2.43
N HIS A 135 -0.45 15.02 2.28
CA HIS A 135 -1.52 14.14 1.81
C HIS A 135 -1.50 14.10 0.28
N THR A 136 -1.52 12.90 -0.27
CA THR A 136 -1.56 12.64 -1.71
C THR A 136 -2.74 11.73 -2.02
N GLN A 137 -3.54 12.12 -3.01
CA GLN A 137 -4.65 11.32 -3.53
C GLN A 137 -4.54 11.25 -5.06
N LEU A 138 -4.65 10.03 -5.58
CA LEU A 138 -4.70 9.74 -7.00
C LEU A 138 -6.06 9.14 -7.35
N TRP A 139 -6.68 9.63 -8.42
CA TRP A 139 -7.85 8.99 -9.02
C TRP A 139 -7.44 8.28 -10.31
N ILE A 140 -7.75 6.99 -10.34
CA ILE A 140 -7.32 6.07 -11.39
C ILE A 140 -8.53 5.64 -12.19
N ASP A 141 -8.43 5.79 -13.52
CA ASP A 141 -9.30 5.08 -14.46
C ASP A 141 -8.74 3.64 -14.62
N PRO A 142 -9.45 2.61 -14.13
CA PRO A 142 -8.99 1.23 -14.23
C PRO A 142 -8.75 0.76 -15.67
N ALA A 143 -9.50 1.29 -16.64
CA ALA A 143 -9.38 0.88 -18.03
C ALA A 143 -8.08 1.37 -18.68
N GLU A 144 -7.48 2.42 -18.12
CA GLU A 144 -6.21 2.98 -18.60
C GLU A 144 -5.00 2.39 -17.87
N GLU A 145 -5.15 2.08 -16.58
CA GLU A 145 -4.02 1.79 -15.68
C GLU A 145 -3.92 0.33 -15.24
N PHE A 146 -5.01 -0.45 -15.31
CA PHE A 146 -5.03 -1.84 -14.86
C PHE A 146 -5.27 -2.80 -16.03
N LEU A 147 -4.77 -4.02 -15.87
CA LEU A 147 -5.02 -5.13 -16.80
C LEU A 147 -6.40 -5.73 -16.59
N GLU A 148 -6.88 -5.65 -15.35
CA GLU A 148 -8.17 -6.14 -14.91
C GLU A 148 -8.60 -5.35 -13.69
N TYR A 149 -9.89 -5.06 -13.61
CA TYR A 149 -10.52 -4.48 -12.45
C TYR A 149 -11.92 -5.03 -12.34
N GLU A 150 -12.25 -5.57 -11.17
CA GLU A 150 -13.57 -6.04 -10.84
C GLU A 150 -13.90 -5.57 -9.44
N HIS A 151 -15.01 -4.86 -9.34
CA HIS A 151 -15.62 -4.45 -8.09
C HIS A 151 -17.12 -4.28 -8.36
N ALA A 152 -17.94 -4.74 -7.42
CA ALA A 152 -19.39 -4.61 -7.50
C ALA A 152 -19.95 -4.22 -6.14
N GLY A 153 -20.91 -3.29 -6.15
CA GLY A 153 -21.61 -2.83 -4.95
C GLY A 153 -21.07 -1.52 -4.38
N ASP A 154 -21.23 -1.37 -3.06
CA ASP A 154 -20.86 -0.15 -2.35
C ASP A 154 -19.34 0.06 -2.33
N PRO A 155 -18.88 1.33 -2.31
CA PRO A 155 -17.47 1.66 -2.14
C PRO A 155 -16.83 0.93 -0.97
N VAL A 156 -15.62 0.41 -1.18
CA VAL A 156 -14.83 -0.23 -0.13
C VAL A 156 -13.41 0.33 -0.11
N ASP A 157 -12.84 0.44 1.09
CA ASP A 157 -11.45 0.84 1.27
C ASP A 157 -10.66 -0.17 2.10
N VAL A 158 -9.37 -0.24 1.83
CA VAL A 158 -8.40 -1.01 2.61
C VAL A 158 -7.13 -0.19 2.79
N THR A 159 -6.62 -0.14 4.02
CA THR A 159 -5.37 0.57 4.35
C THR A 159 -4.33 -0.42 4.85
N PHE A 160 -3.16 -0.49 4.20
CA PHE A 160 -2.12 -1.49 4.48
C PHE A 160 -0.69 -0.98 4.23
N GLY A 161 0.29 -1.76 4.68
CA GLY A 161 1.71 -1.41 4.67
C GLY A 161 2.32 -1.31 3.27
N VAL A 162 2.93 -0.15 2.97
CA VAL A 162 3.61 0.14 1.69
C VAL A 162 4.94 -0.60 1.57
N LYS A 163 5.61 -0.86 2.69
CA LYS A 163 6.91 -1.54 2.69
C LYS A 163 6.78 -2.97 2.18
N GLU A 164 5.77 -3.69 2.64
CA GLU A 164 5.46 -5.05 2.25
C GLU A 164 4.95 -5.10 0.80
N LEU A 165 4.09 -4.14 0.40
CA LEU A 165 3.67 -3.97 -0.99
C LEU A 165 4.86 -3.79 -1.93
N LYS A 166 5.80 -2.90 -1.59
CA LYS A 166 7.03 -2.67 -2.38
C LYS A 166 7.92 -3.91 -2.44
N ALA A 167 8.02 -4.68 -1.35
CA ALA A 167 8.77 -5.94 -1.35
C ALA A 167 8.15 -6.96 -2.33
N PHE A 168 6.83 -7.06 -2.36
CA PHE A 168 6.10 -7.92 -3.29
C PHE A 168 6.20 -7.46 -4.74
N LEU A 169 6.16 -6.14 -4.95
CA LEU A 169 6.39 -5.53 -6.26
C LEU A 169 7.76 -5.91 -6.81
N THR A 170 8.83 -5.73 -6.03
CA THR A 170 10.20 -6.10 -6.44
C THR A 170 10.31 -7.59 -6.75
N PHE A 171 9.60 -8.44 -6.00
CA PHE A 171 9.53 -9.87 -6.27
C PHE A 171 8.88 -10.15 -7.64
N CYS A 172 7.71 -9.58 -7.90
CA CYS A 172 6.99 -9.78 -9.17
C CYS A 172 7.76 -9.19 -10.37
N GLU A 173 8.44 -8.05 -10.19
CA GLU A 173 9.32 -7.48 -11.20
C GLU A 173 10.48 -8.42 -11.55
N GLY A 174 11.13 -9.01 -10.55
CA GLY A 174 12.19 -10.01 -10.76
C GLY A 174 11.71 -11.32 -11.37
N CYS A 175 10.43 -11.65 -11.21
CA CYS A 175 9.78 -12.79 -11.84
C CYS A 175 9.18 -12.46 -13.21
N GLU A 176 9.17 -11.19 -13.63
CA GLU A 176 8.53 -10.71 -14.86
C GLU A 176 7.04 -11.07 -14.95
N VAL A 177 6.33 -10.98 -13.82
CA VAL A 177 4.88 -11.30 -13.72
C VAL A 177 4.08 -10.12 -13.22
N ASP A 178 2.79 -10.11 -13.56
CA ASP A 178 1.84 -9.09 -13.10
C ASP A 178 1.40 -9.38 -11.65
N ILE A 179 0.81 -8.37 -11.01
CA ILE A 179 0.39 -8.44 -9.61
C ILE A 179 -1.14 -8.49 -9.56
N LEU A 180 -1.71 -9.49 -8.91
CA LEU A 180 -3.12 -9.56 -8.55
C LEU A 180 -3.29 -9.11 -7.09
N LEU A 181 -4.21 -8.19 -6.86
CA LEU A 181 -4.64 -7.77 -5.53
C LEU A 181 -6.11 -8.17 -5.33
N PHE A 182 -6.41 -8.79 -4.20
CA PHE A 182 -7.79 -9.12 -3.78
C PHE A 182 -8.07 -8.48 -2.42
N TYR A 183 -9.25 -7.88 -2.28
CA TYR A 183 -9.65 -7.18 -1.06
C TYR A 183 -11.17 -7.05 -0.96
N GLN A 184 -11.64 -6.83 0.27
CA GLN A 184 -13.07 -6.78 0.57
C GLN A 184 -13.47 -5.49 1.25
N LYS A 185 -12.97 -5.22 2.46
CA LYS A 185 -13.29 -4.01 3.25
C LYS A 185 -12.24 -3.81 4.35
N ALA A 186 -12.28 -2.65 5.00
CA ALA A 186 -11.47 -2.37 6.17
C ALA A 186 -11.60 -3.48 7.24
N GLY A 187 -10.46 -3.88 7.80
CA GLY A 187 -10.31 -4.97 8.76
C GLY A 187 -10.18 -6.37 8.15
N GLU A 188 -10.56 -6.56 6.88
CA GLU A 188 -10.31 -7.80 6.14
C GLU A 188 -8.93 -7.76 5.47
N PRO A 189 -8.21 -8.88 5.33
CA PRO A 189 -6.87 -8.89 4.77
C PRO A 189 -6.87 -8.55 3.27
N VAL A 190 -5.75 -7.97 2.82
CA VAL A 190 -5.42 -7.84 1.39
C VAL A 190 -4.56 -9.02 0.99
N LEU A 191 -4.92 -9.66 -0.12
CA LEU A 191 -4.12 -10.73 -0.72
C LEU A 191 -3.41 -10.22 -1.96
N LEU A 192 -2.12 -10.52 -2.06
CA LEU A 192 -1.33 -10.29 -3.26
C LEU A 192 -0.80 -11.62 -3.79
N ALA A 193 -0.97 -11.84 -5.08
CA ALA A 193 -0.50 -13.03 -5.77
C ALA A 193 0.15 -12.64 -7.12
N PRO A 194 1.18 -13.37 -7.58
CA PRO A 194 1.67 -13.22 -8.93
C PRO A 194 0.62 -13.72 -9.92
N ARG A 195 0.35 -12.94 -10.97
CA ARG A 195 -0.44 -13.35 -12.12
C ARG A 195 0.50 -13.92 -13.18
N PHE A 196 0.65 -15.23 -13.16
CA PHE A 196 1.24 -15.94 -14.29
C PHE A 196 0.30 -15.82 -15.50
N GLY A 197 0.86 -15.75 -16.71
CA GLY A 197 0.11 -15.46 -17.94
C GLY A 197 -1.06 -16.41 -18.21
N PHE A 198 -1.80 -16.13 -19.30
CA PHE A 198 -3.06 -16.81 -19.68
C PHE A 198 -3.00 -18.34 -19.89
N ASP A 199 -1.83 -18.98 -19.86
CA ASP A 199 -1.70 -20.45 -19.77
C ASP A 199 -1.82 -20.87 -18.30
N ASP A 200 -3.06 -20.90 -17.78
CA ASP A 200 -3.59 -21.68 -16.63
C ASP A 200 -2.71 -21.91 -15.39
N GLY A 201 -1.67 -21.10 -15.15
CA GLY A 201 -0.65 -21.34 -14.13
C GLY A 201 0.14 -22.65 -14.30
N SER A 202 -0.12 -23.42 -15.37
CA SER A 202 0.46 -24.76 -15.59
C SER A 202 1.95 -24.72 -15.98
N SER A 203 2.48 -23.53 -16.27
CA SER A 203 3.90 -23.28 -16.54
C SER A 203 4.69 -22.74 -15.33
N SER A 204 4.03 -22.33 -14.24
CA SER A 204 4.76 -21.83 -13.07
C SER A 204 5.20 -22.99 -12.17
N ASN A 205 6.49 -23.04 -11.84
CA ASN A 205 7.04 -24.06 -10.95
C ASN A 205 6.86 -23.71 -9.46
N PHE A 206 6.09 -22.66 -9.15
CA PHE A 206 5.91 -22.15 -7.79
C PHE A 206 4.59 -21.36 -7.64
N ASP A 207 4.08 -21.31 -6.40
CA ASP A 207 2.97 -20.47 -5.98
C ASP A 207 3.44 -19.57 -4.81
N VAL A 208 2.99 -18.32 -4.80
CA VAL A 208 3.28 -17.35 -3.75
C VAL A 208 2.01 -16.57 -3.44
N THR A 209 1.77 -16.32 -2.16
CA THR A 209 0.75 -15.39 -1.71
C THR A 209 1.32 -14.56 -0.57
N LEU A 210 1.17 -13.24 -0.67
CA LEU A 210 1.41 -12.33 0.43
C LEU A 210 0.05 -11.89 0.99
N VAL A 211 -0.12 -12.06 2.30
CA VAL A 211 -1.33 -11.67 3.03
C VAL A 211 -0.96 -10.49 3.93
N LEU A 212 -1.62 -9.35 3.73
CA LEU A 212 -1.41 -8.15 4.52
C LEU A 212 -2.64 -7.88 5.39
N ALA A 213 -2.40 -7.64 6.67
CA ALA A 213 -3.42 -7.09 7.54
C ALA A 213 -3.77 -5.66 7.10
N THR A 214 -5.02 -5.27 7.31
CA THR A 214 -5.51 -3.92 7.03
C THR A 214 -5.94 -3.23 8.31
N MET A 215 -6.05 -1.91 8.27
CA MET A 215 -6.67 -1.15 9.34
C MET A 215 -8.14 -1.53 9.51
N LEU A 216 -8.60 -1.59 10.77
CA LEU A 216 -9.98 -1.94 11.12
C LEU A 216 -11.00 -0.85 10.76
N VAL A 217 -10.57 0.41 10.74
CA VAL A 217 -11.46 1.56 10.54
C VAL A 217 -11.36 2.05 9.11
N SER A 218 -12.52 2.08 8.44
CA SER A 218 -12.68 2.60 7.08
C SER A 218 -12.30 4.09 7.00
N GLN A 219 -11.65 4.46 5.90
CA GLN A 219 -11.31 5.82 5.51
C GLN A 219 -12.34 6.45 4.57
N LEU A 220 -13.42 5.74 4.25
CA LEU A 220 -14.55 6.31 3.51
C LEU A 220 -15.28 7.28 4.44
N ASN A 221 -15.25 8.57 4.12
CA ASN A 221 -16.00 9.57 4.86
C ASN A 221 -17.52 9.34 4.67
N ASP A 222 -18.27 9.25 5.77
CA ASP A 222 -19.70 9.58 5.79
C ASP A 222 -19.85 11.09 5.52
N GLY A 223 -19.86 11.49 4.25
CA GLY A 223 -20.52 12.72 3.78
C GLY A 223 -20.14 14.07 4.39
N SER A 224 -18.88 14.32 4.79
CA SER A 224 -18.41 15.70 5.06
C SER A 224 -17.47 16.17 3.96
N VAL A 225 -18.07 16.63 2.86
CA VAL A 225 -17.41 17.47 1.87
C VAL A 225 -17.04 18.79 2.57
N PRO A 226 -15.77 19.22 2.62
CA PRO A 226 -15.47 20.62 2.91
C PRO A 226 -16.07 21.43 1.77
N GLN A 227 -17.14 22.18 2.07
CA GLN A 227 -17.81 23.05 1.12
C GLN A 227 -16.78 23.89 0.36
N GLN A 228 -16.78 23.78 -0.97
CA GLN A 228 -16.27 24.83 -1.84
C GLN A 228 -16.85 26.17 -1.35
N PRO A 229 -16.04 27.21 -1.08
CA PRO A 229 -16.58 28.52 -0.80
C PRO A 229 -17.36 28.98 -2.05
N PRO A 230 -18.62 29.44 -1.89
CA PRO A 230 -19.43 29.85 -3.03
C PRO A 230 -18.74 31.01 -3.74
N THR A 231 -18.46 30.82 -5.02
CA THR A 231 -18.09 31.89 -5.94
C THR A 231 -19.32 32.78 -6.15
N SER A 232 -19.50 33.76 -5.27
CA SER A 232 -20.47 34.84 -5.48
C SER A 232 -19.89 35.83 -6.47
N ALA A 233 -20.17 35.62 -7.76
CA ALA A 233 -20.04 36.65 -8.77
C ALA A 233 -21.11 37.72 -8.53
N HIS A 234 -20.71 38.88 -8.02
CA HIS A 234 -21.50 40.11 -8.17
C HIS A 234 -20.71 41.13 -8.98
N HIS A 235 -21.25 41.38 -10.16
CA HIS A 235 -20.94 42.46 -11.09
C HIS A 235 -20.90 43.83 -10.39
N ALA A 236 -19.85 44.61 -10.69
CA ALA A 236 -19.92 46.05 -10.86
C ALA A 236 -18.78 46.51 -11.80
N GLU A 237 -19.15 47.02 -12.98
CA GLU A 237 -18.34 47.84 -13.91
C GLU A 237 -17.90 49.15 -13.19
N GLU A 238 -16.81 49.89 -13.45
CA GLU A 238 -15.97 50.22 -14.64
C GLU A 238 -14.75 51.13 -14.16
N PRO A 239 -13.87 51.77 -14.99
CA PRO A 239 -12.62 51.28 -15.62
C PRO A 239 -11.31 52.16 -15.41
N ARG A 240 -10.23 51.78 -16.16
CA ARG A 240 -8.92 52.46 -16.50
C ARG A 240 -7.75 52.30 -15.51
N ALA A 241 -6.48 52.08 -15.90
CA ALA A 241 -5.72 52.27 -17.14
C ALA A 241 -4.50 51.31 -17.26
N ALA A 242 -3.86 51.32 -18.44
CA ALA A 242 -2.89 50.37 -19.01
C ALA A 242 -1.44 50.34 -18.47
N ALA A 243 -0.78 49.18 -18.62
CA ALA A 243 0.63 49.01 -19.01
C ALA A 243 0.91 47.56 -19.46
N ALA A 244 1.87 47.36 -20.38
CA ALA A 244 2.02 46.20 -21.27
C ALA A 244 3.02 45.11 -20.81
N ALA A 245 2.66 43.83 -21.08
CA ALA A 245 3.37 42.64 -21.64
C ALA A 245 4.85 42.28 -21.28
N PRO A 246 5.35 41.05 -21.59
CA PRO A 246 4.77 39.68 -21.53
C PRO A 246 5.77 38.61 -20.96
N SER A 247 5.31 37.37 -20.68
CA SER A 247 6.02 36.10 -21.05
C SER A 247 5.27 34.83 -20.59
N PRO A 248 5.44 33.68 -21.28
CA PRO A 248 4.54 32.52 -21.23
C PRO A 248 5.03 31.41 -20.30
N VAL A 249 4.12 30.66 -19.70
CA VAL A 249 4.41 29.39 -19.01
C VAL A 249 3.37 28.36 -19.47
N PRO A 250 3.76 27.14 -19.87
CA PRO A 250 2.89 26.25 -20.62
C PRO A 250 1.86 25.55 -19.71
N GLU A 251 0.64 25.47 -20.22
CA GLU A 251 -0.43 24.62 -19.71
C GLU A 251 -0.10 23.15 -20.02
N ASN A 252 0.19 22.36 -18.99
CA ASN A 252 -0.29 20.98 -18.88
C ASN A 252 -0.11 20.48 -17.43
N VAL A 253 -1.00 20.87 -16.53
CA VAL A 253 -1.12 20.24 -15.21
C VAL A 253 -2.20 19.18 -15.32
N SER A 254 -1.79 17.91 -15.28
CA SER A 254 -2.69 16.76 -15.29
C SER A 254 -3.68 16.85 -14.12
N ASN A 255 -4.99 16.88 -14.42
CA ASN A 255 -6.10 16.98 -13.44
C ASN A 255 -6.31 15.70 -12.58
N HIS A 256 -5.30 14.83 -12.48
CA HIS A 256 -5.43 13.49 -11.89
C HIS A 256 -4.85 13.38 -10.47
N THR A 257 -4.14 14.41 -10.01
CA THR A 257 -3.43 14.39 -8.73
C THR A 257 -3.82 15.61 -7.91
N ARG A 258 -4.37 15.39 -6.71
CA ARG A 258 -4.57 16.46 -5.73
C ARG A 258 -3.55 16.29 -4.61
N ILE A 259 -2.88 17.39 -4.30
CA ILE A 259 -1.88 17.50 -3.25
C ILE A 259 -2.32 18.65 -2.36
N TRP A 260 -2.44 18.41 -1.05
CA TRP A 260 -2.69 19.50 -0.10
C TRP A 260 -1.96 19.27 1.22
N SER A 261 -1.71 20.39 1.89
CA SER A 261 -1.23 20.48 3.27
C SER A 261 -2.14 21.48 3.97
N GLU A 262 -2.83 21.03 5.02
CA GLU A 262 -3.67 21.89 5.85
C GLU A 262 -2.79 22.78 6.74
N LEU A 263 -2.36 23.94 6.23
CA LEU A 263 -1.74 24.98 7.06
C LEU A 263 -2.85 25.83 7.69
N SER A 264 -3.48 25.31 8.73
CA SER A 264 -4.44 26.08 9.53
C SER A 264 -3.70 27.04 10.47
N GLY A 265 -3.51 28.28 10.02
CA GLY A 265 -3.28 29.42 10.89
C GLY A 265 -4.57 30.20 11.10
N VAL A 266 -4.97 30.43 12.37
CA VAL A 266 -5.43 31.71 12.93
C VAL A 266 -6.29 31.54 14.21
N LEU A 267 -5.74 32.11 15.30
CA LEU A 267 -6.33 32.84 16.44
C LEU A 267 -7.44 32.19 17.33
N LEU A 268 -7.05 31.97 18.59
CA LEU A 268 -7.93 31.91 19.76
C LEU A 268 -8.84 33.15 19.88
N PRO A 269 -10.07 32.94 20.39
CA PRO A 269 -10.65 33.84 21.38
C PRO A 269 -10.72 33.19 22.78
N LYS A 270 -10.33 33.97 23.80
CA LYS A 270 -10.40 33.61 25.22
C LYS A 270 -11.83 33.53 25.75
N ALA A 271 -11.97 32.57 26.67
CA ALA A 271 -12.78 32.58 27.89
C ALA A 271 -14.29 32.26 27.82
N LEU A 272 -14.65 31.16 28.48
CA LEU A 272 -15.80 31.08 29.39
C LEU A 272 -15.48 30.09 30.53
N LYS A 273 -15.49 30.63 31.75
CA LYS A 273 -15.35 29.88 33.01
C LYS A 273 -16.59 29.02 33.20
N LEU A 274 -16.42 27.73 33.51
CA LEU A 274 -17.40 27.01 34.32
C LEU A 274 -16.69 26.15 35.37
N THR A 275 -17.12 26.36 36.60
CA THR A 275 -16.69 25.79 37.87
C THR A 275 -16.78 24.26 37.92
N GLN A 276 -15.68 23.60 38.33
CA GLN A 276 -15.68 22.20 38.75
C GLN A 276 -15.37 22.14 40.26
N LYS A 277 -16.37 21.74 41.05
CA LYS A 277 -16.20 21.28 42.44
C LYS A 277 -16.14 19.75 42.40
N ILE A 278 -14.96 19.16 42.61
CA ILE A 278 -14.84 17.76 43.06
C ILE A 278 -13.73 17.68 44.14
N VAL A 279 -14.10 17.04 45.24
CA VAL A 279 -13.40 16.91 46.54
C VAL A 279 -12.24 15.89 46.44
N PRO A 280 -11.13 16.04 47.20
CA PRO A 280 -9.94 15.19 47.06
C PRO A 280 -10.09 13.83 47.76
N ARG A 281 -9.53 12.76 47.17
CA ARG A 281 -9.18 11.52 47.89
C ARG A 281 -7.67 11.46 48.14
N ARG A 282 -7.37 11.08 49.37
CA ARG A 282 -6.08 11.09 50.08
C ARG A 282 -5.15 9.98 49.59
N ARG A 283 -3.84 10.22 49.65
CA ARG A 283 -2.76 9.23 49.58
C ARG A 283 -2.60 8.49 50.92
N GLU A 284 -2.34 7.19 50.88
CA GLU A 284 -1.53 6.41 51.85
C GLU A 284 -0.79 5.37 50.97
N MET A 285 0.49 5.57 50.63
CA MET A 285 1.73 5.30 51.39
C MET A 285 1.96 3.80 51.66
N GLU A 286 2.84 3.25 50.82
CA GLU A 286 3.52 1.97 51.02
C GLU A 286 4.43 2.05 52.25
N GLU A 287 4.31 1.06 53.13
CA GLU A 287 5.37 0.65 54.04
C GLU A 287 5.09 -0.81 54.42
N LEU A 288 6.01 -1.72 54.10
CA LEU A 288 6.39 -2.86 54.93
C LEU A 288 7.52 -3.66 54.27
N THR A 289 8.72 -3.37 54.75
CA THR A 289 9.90 -4.22 54.73
C THR A 289 9.68 -5.37 55.72
N TYR A 290 9.88 -6.62 55.30
CA TYR A 290 10.78 -7.64 55.87
C TYR A 290 10.65 -8.95 55.08
#